data_AF-A0A1V2DX53-F1
#
_entry.id   AF-A0A1V2DX53-F1
#
_cell.length_a   1.000
_cell.length_b   1.000
_cell.length_c   1.000
_cell.angle_alpha   90.00
_cell.angle_beta   90.00
_cell.angle_gamma   90.00
#
_symmetry.space_group_name_H-M   'P 1'
#
loop_
_entity.id
_entity.type
_entity.pdbx_description
1 polymer ?
#
loop_
_entity_poly.entity_id
_entity_poly.type
_entity_poly.pdbx_seq_one_letter_code
_entity_poly.pdbx_strand_id
1 'polypeptide(L)'
;MINNTLAAGIQGIQESMAGMESAARKIARGGLDGPRGSADGATDLIEPILDLKLYERSVEASAQVVKVADETLGTLLDIRA
;
A
#
# COMPACT_ATOMS: atom_id res chain seq x y z
N MET A 1 -22.04 -10.20 2.76
CA MET A 1 -20.63 -10.49 2.39
C MET A 1 -19.91 -9.27 1.83
N ILE A 2 -20.53 -8.43 0.98
CA ILE A 2 -19.90 -7.22 0.40
C ILE A 2 -19.46 -6.20 1.49
N ASN A 3 -20.24 -6.03 2.55
CA ASN A 3 -19.87 -5.15 3.67
C ASN A 3 -18.56 -5.59 4.36
N ASN A 4 -18.30 -6.90 4.38
CA ASN A 4 -17.09 -7.47 4.97
C ASN A 4 -15.87 -7.32 4.04
N THR A 5 -16.07 -7.43 2.72
CA THR A 5 -14.99 -7.25 1.73
C THR A 5 -14.62 -5.77 1.54
N LEU A 6 -15.60 -4.85 1.61
CA LEU A 6 -15.34 -3.42 1.63
C LEU A 6 -14.54 -3.01 2.86
N ALA A 7 -14.94 -3.49 4.05
CA ALA A 7 -14.20 -3.27 5.28
C ALA A 7 -12.76 -3.83 5.21
N ALA A 8 -12.59 -5.03 4.65
CA ALA A 8 -11.27 -5.62 4.43
C ALA A 8 -10.40 -4.81 3.46
N GLY A 9 -10.98 -4.28 2.37
CA GLY A 9 -10.28 -3.39 1.44
C GLY A 9 -9.85 -2.08 2.10
N ILE A 10 -10.73 -1.43 2.85
CA ILE A 10 -10.41 -0.19 3.56
C ILE A 10 -9.35 -0.45 4.66
N GLN A 11 -9.43 -1.58 5.35
CA GLN A 11 -8.43 -1.98 6.34
C GLN A 11 -7.07 -2.23 5.68
N GLY A 12 -7.04 -2.94 4.56
CA GLY A 12 -5.81 -3.21 3.80
C GLY A 12 -5.14 -1.93 3.28
N ILE A 13 -5.92 -0.93 2.86
CA ILE A 13 -5.40 0.39 2.50
C ILE A 13 -4.74 1.06 3.71
N GLN A 14 -5.42 1.11 4.86
CA GLN A 14 -4.89 1.77 6.07
C GLN A 14 -3.58 1.13 6.55
N GLU A 15 -3.53 -0.21 6.59
CA GLU A 15 -2.35 -0.95 7.00
C GLU A 15 -1.19 -0.76 6.03
N SER A 16 -1.47 -0.80 4.73
CA SER A 16 -0.46 -0.59 3.69
C SER A 16 0.06 0.85 3.69
N MET A 17 -0.78 1.85 3.97
CA MET A 17 -0.32 3.24 4.10
C MET A 17 0.61 3.43 5.30
N ALA A 18 0.32 2.81 6.45
CA ALA A 18 1.21 2.85 7.61
C ALA A 18 2.57 2.21 7.32
N GLY A 19 2.58 1.07 6.61
CA GLY A 19 3.80 0.42 6.12
C GLY A 19 4.59 1.28 5.14
N MET A 20 3.90 1.91 4.19
CA MET A 20 4.48 2.82 3.21
C MET A 20 5.16 4.03 3.87
N GLU A 21 4.53 4.62 4.90
CA GLU A 21 5.12 5.74 5.64
C GLU A 21 6.40 5.31 6.38
N SER A 22 6.41 4.12 6.98
CA SER A 22 7.60 3.55 7.62
C SER A 22 8.74 3.33 6.62
N ALA A 23 8.44 2.70 5.47
CA ALA A 23 9.40 2.48 4.39
C ALA A 23 9.95 3.81 3.84
N ALA A 24 9.09 4.79 3.60
CA ALA A 24 9.50 6.12 3.13
C ALA A 24 10.43 6.82 4.14
N ARG A 25 10.15 6.72 5.44
CA ARG A 25 11.04 7.26 6.49
C ARG A 25 12.40 6.57 6.50
N LYS A 26 12.46 5.25 6.29
CA LYS A 26 13.72 4.51 6.18
C LYS A 26 14.53 4.95 4.97
N ILE A 27 13.90 5.13 3.80
CA ILE A 27 14.55 5.64 2.59
C ILE A 27 15.10 7.05 2.82
N ALA A 28 14.28 7.94 3.41
CA ALA A 28 14.68 9.32 3.69
C ALA A 28 15.88 9.40 4.64
N ARG A 29 15.96 8.51 5.64
CA ARG A 29 17.10 8.41 6.56
C ARG A 29 18.32 7.73 5.95
N GLY A 30 18.14 6.65 5.19
CA GLY A 30 19.22 5.98 4.48
C GLY A 30 19.92 6.88 3.46
N GLY A 31 19.19 7.83 2.87
CA GLY A 31 19.78 8.88 2.02
C GLY A 31 20.60 9.94 2.77
N LEU A 32 20.46 10.05 4.08
CA LEU A 32 21.15 11.03 4.94
C LEU A 32 22.29 10.42 5.78
N ASP A 33 22.18 9.14 6.18
CA ASP A 33 23.09 8.46 7.13
C ASP A 33 24.08 7.48 6.48
N GLY A 34 24.16 7.42 5.15
CA GLY A 34 25.12 6.56 4.44
C GLY A 34 26.59 6.88 4.81
N PRO A 35 27.39 5.91 5.28
CA PRO A 35 28.81 6.14 5.58
C PRO A 35 29.50 6.57 4.29
N ARG A 36 30.13 7.75 4.34
CA ARG A 36 31.10 8.27 3.36
C ARG A 36 31.74 7.12 2.54
N GLY A 37 31.23 6.87 1.33
CA GLY A 37 31.87 6.03 0.33
C GLY A 37 31.98 4.51 0.58
N SER A 38 31.10 3.89 1.37
CA SER A 38 31.08 2.41 1.51
C SER A 38 29.90 1.79 0.76
N ALA A 39 30.14 0.74 -0.02
CA ALA A 39 29.14 0.06 -0.87
C ALA A 39 27.93 -0.54 -0.10
N ASP A 40 28.00 -0.65 1.23
CA ASP A 40 26.92 -1.17 2.09
C ASP A 40 25.69 -0.25 2.17
N GLY A 41 25.83 1.06 1.98
CA GLY A 41 24.70 2.00 2.07
C GLY A 41 23.68 1.85 0.95
N ALA A 42 24.08 1.29 -0.21
CA ALA A 42 23.15 1.01 -1.31
C ALA A 42 22.29 -0.22 -1.03
N THR A 43 22.85 -1.25 -0.39
CA THR A 43 22.12 -2.46 0.04
C THR A 43 21.07 -2.12 1.09
N ASP A 44 21.37 -1.16 1.97
CA ASP A 44 20.49 -0.70 3.05
C ASP A 44 19.24 0.06 2.53
N LEU A 45 19.27 0.56 1.29
CA LEU A 45 18.11 1.17 0.63
C LEU A 45 17.26 0.18 -0.18
N ILE A 46 17.80 -0.97 -0.59
CA ILE A 46 17.07 -1.92 -1.45
C ILE A 46 15.84 -2.46 -0.72
N GLU A 47 16.01 -2.89 0.53
CA GLU A 47 14.93 -3.44 1.37
C GLU A 47 13.79 -2.42 1.56
N PRO A 48 14.02 -1.18 2.04
CA PRO A 48 12.92 -0.23 2.21
C PRO A 48 12.31 0.25 0.88
N ILE A 49 13.05 0.26 -0.24
CA ILE A 49 12.49 0.53 -1.57
C ILE A 49 11.56 -0.61 -2.02
N LEU A 50 11.97 -1.86 -1.81
CA LEU A 50 11.16 -3.03 -2.13
C LEU A 50 9.90 -3.07 -1.26
N ASP A 51 10.03 -2.81 0.04
CA ASP A 51 8.90 -2.68 0.97
C ASP A 51 7.93 -1.60 0.51
N LEU A 52 8.44 -0.43 0.10
CA LEU A 52 7.59 0.65 -0.41
C LEU A 52 6.78 0.20 -1.63
N LYS A 53 7.40 -0.53 -2.56
CA LYS A 53 6.74 -1.08 -3.74
C LYS A 53 5.73 -2.18 -3.40
N LEU A 54 6.03 -3.01 -2.41
CA LEU A 54 5.11 -4.03 -1.91
C LEU A 54 3.85 -3.39 -1.30
N TYR A 55 4.03 -2.36 -0.47
CA TYR A 55 2.91 -1.63 0.12
C TYR A 55 2.11 -0.85 -0.93
N GLU A 56 2.75 -0.24 -1.93
CA GLU A 56 2.08 0.39 -3.06
C GLU A 56 1.16 -0.61 -3.77
N ARG A 57 1.67 -1.80 -4.10
CA ARG A 57 0.86 -2.84 -4.76
C ARG A 57 -0.27 -3.37 -3.87
N SER A 58 -0.06 -3.39 -2.56
CA SER A 58 -1.06 -3.81 -1.58
C SER A 58 -2.21 -2.79 -1.46
N VAL A 59 -1.89 -1.49 -1.51
CA VAL A 59 -2.89 -0.42 -1.62
C VAL A 59 -3.68 -0.57 -2.92
N GLU A 60 -3.03 -0.74 -4.05
CA GLU A 60 -3.71 -0.91 -5.36
C GLU A 60 -4.67 -2.10 -5.37
N ALA A 61 -4.23 -3.25 -4.85
CA ALA A 61 -5.07 -4.43 -4.74
C ALA A 61 -6.30 -4.17 -3.84
N SER A 62 -6.10 -3.52 -2.70
CA SER A 62 -7.17 -3.18 -1.77
C SER A 62 -8.14 -2.15 -2.37
N ALA A 63 -7.64 -1.18 -3.12
CA ALA A 63 -8.44 -0.21 -3.86
C ALA A 63 -9.30 -0.89 -4.93
N GLN A 64 -8.77 -1.91 -5.61
CA GLN A 64 -9.55 -2.71 -6.56
C GLN A 64 -10.70 -3.45 -5.88
N VAL A 65 -10.50 -3.97 -4.65
CA VAL A 65 -11.58 -4.60 -3.87
C VAL A 65 -12.68 -3.60 -3.53
N VAL A 66 -12.29 -2.39 -3.10
CA VAL A 66 -13.24 -1.30 -2.81
C VAL A 66 -14.02 -0.90 -4.06
N LYS A 67 -13.33 -0.75 -5.20
CA LYS A 67 -13.94 -0.42 -6.49
C LYS A 67 -14.94 -1.47 -6.95
N VAL A 68 -14.58 -2.75 -6.91
CA VAL A 68 -15.49 -3.84 -7.29
C VAL A 68 -16.68 -3.90 -6.33
N ALA A 69 -16.47 -3.67 -5.03
CA ALA A 69 -17.58 -3.59 -4.07
C ALA A 69 -18.54 -2.44 -4.42
N ASP A 70 -18.03 -1.27 -4.81
CA ASP A 70 -18.84 -0.13 -5.25
C ASP A 70 -19.61 -0.41 -6.55
N GLU A 71 -18.94 -0.97 -7.57
CA GLU A 71 -19.58 -1.37 -8.84
C GLU A 71 -20.67 -2.44 -8.62
N THR A 72 -20.44 -3.42 -7.73
CA THR A 72 -21.48 -4.41 -7.39
C THR A 72 -22.66 -3.78 -6.66
N LEU A 73 -22.44 -2.76 -5.82
CA LEU A 73 -23.51 -2.03 -5.17
C LEU A 73 -24.29 -1.18 -6.18
N GLY A 74 -23.59 -0.50 -7.09
CA GLY A 74 -24.19 0.29 -8.16
C GLY A 74 -25.05 -0.55 -9.10
N THR A 75 -24.56 -1.71 -9.54
CA THR A 75 -25.33 -2.65 -10.36
C THR A 75 -26.56 -3.20 -9.62
N LEU A 76 -26.46 -3.50 -8.32
CA LEU A 76 -27.61 -3.90 -7.51
C LEU A 76 -28.64 -2.78 -7.36
N LEU A 77 -28.21 -1.52 -7.33
CA LEU A 77 -29.09 -0.36 -7.27
C LEU A 77 -29.82 -0.17 -8.61
N ASP A 78 -29.10 -0.30 -9.73
CA ASP A 78 -29.62 -0.14 -11.09
C ASP A 78 -30.66 -1.21 -11.45
N ILE A 79 -30.48 -2.46 -11.01
CA ILE A 79 -31.46 -3.54 -11.21
C ILE A 79 -32.80 -3.28 -10.48
N ARG A 80 -32.79 -2.47 -9.41
CA ARG A 80 -33.98 -2.17 -8.61
C ARG A 80 -34.72 -0.90 -9.05
N ALA A 81 -34.13 -0.08 -9.92
CA ALA A 81 -34.72 1.14 -10.48
C ALA A 81 -35.62 0.82 -11.68
#